data_AF-A0A2T3GRE3-F1
#
_entry.id   AF-A0A2T3GRE3-F1
#
_cell.length_a   1.000
_cell.length_b   1.000
_cell.length_c   1.000
_cell.angle_alpha   90.00
_cell.angle_beta   90.00
_cell.angle_gamma   90.00
#
_symmetry.space_group_name_H-M   'P 1'
#
loop_
_entity.id
_entity.type
_entity.pdbx_description
1 polymer ?
#
loop_
_entity_poly.entity_id
_entity_poly.type
_entity_poly.pdbx_seq_one_letter_code
_entity_poly.pdbx_strand_id
1 'polypeptide(L)'
;MHVDVIEKLEDLRGLKDNWDRIYEIDPEAHCFLSWTWISSWFASRSLAWLVLAAREDEGGAYVAFLPIQLGTGLDRGNGFYNTIVLGGSYFAPYTGILCDPAHAGGAVSAFADHIRTLHWCSLHLDDIDRSSTRIESFLDRFPPEDFVGDRVKRPIQISDAAERIDPEIHVHVTLPADFDSFLHEKLHWRARRNIRHCLRTLEDSAALRMTHADTSTIEENLATLLSLWSKQWGCRNHGYMRYILDNSRSVLPDCFRSGDLFLPVLWQDGVAIAASAVLLDRPRKSLICFLSARDVSIRDLSPGLMLHAYTIRWAIENGFRIYDLGAGDYPHKYIFGSVSRRIERYRINTRTGRNLGERLDEHCLPFVFARIKNLYSAGDLSDAEIGCRQVLAIEPAQSEALSLYREVVASRTLWQAISSDAAEDISSDDQGVIDRAEAEKQCRATIAENPGDFDAVHRLSILLLLRGEAREAEAEIGRALELRPDSAAAHCTYGNILAAVRDFEGAVVRYERAIALEPAHAIAYNNKGNALRRLGRTEEALASYEKAIAIRPNYEQAIANRTALFDEETDMLPAIIQLSRLPPNV
;
A
#
# COMPACT_ATOMS: atom_id res chain seq x y z
N MET A 1 3.60 -32.12 11.86
CA MET A 1 4.04 -31.07 12.80
C MET A 1 2.86 -30.17 13.10
N HIS A 2 2.81 -29.67 14.32
CA HIS A 2 1.85 -28.67 14.74
C HIS A 2 2.37 -27.27 14.36
N VAL A 3 1.47 -26.39 13.91
CA VAL A 3 1.80 -24.99 13.53
C VAL A 3 0.92 -24.06 14.36
N ASP A 4 1.56 -23.30 15.24
CA ASP A 4 0.92 -22.19 15.93
C ASP A 4 0.97 -20.93 15.06
N VAL A 5 -0.08 -20.13 15.12
CA VAL A 5 -0.18 -18.84 14.42
C VAL A 5 0.02 -17.72 15.42
N ILE A 6 1.07 -16.94 15.22
CA ILE A 6 1.43 -15.84 16.11
C ILE A 6 1.12 -14.54 15.38
N GLU A 7 0.16 -13.79 15.91
CA GLU A 7 -0.41 -12.58 15.26
C GLU A 7 -0.25 -11.31 16.12
N LYS A 8 0.17 -11.46 17.38
CA LYS A 8 0.34 -10.35 18.34
C LYS A 8 1.80 -10.13 18.69
N LEU A 9 2.17 -8.86 18.83
CA LEU A 9 3.54 -8.48 19.15
C LEU A 9 3.99 -9.01 20.53
N GLU A 10 3.07 -9.12 21.49
CA GLU A 10 3.35 -9.68 22.81
C GLU A 10 3.74 -11.17 22.73
N ASP A 11 2.95 -11.97 22.02
CA ASP A 11 3.22 -13.39 21.81
C ASP A 11 4.51 -13.59 21.01
N LEU A 12 4.73 -12.76 19.98
CA LEU A 12 5.97 -12.77 19.21
C LEU A 12 7.19 -12.57 20.13
N ARG A 13 7.16 -11.58 21.04
CA ARG A 13 8.25 -11.31 22.00
C ARG A 13 8.61 -12.53 22.84
N GLY A 14 7.62 -13.37 23.17
CA GLY A 14 7.83 -14.64 23.87
C GLY A 14 8.67 -15.66 23.11
N LEU A 15 8.83 -15.51 21.79
CA LEU A 15 9.57 -16.44 20.94
C LEU A 15 11.07 -16.15 20.85
N LYS A 16 11.54 -15.00 21.35
CA LYS A 16 12.90 -14.51 21.10
C LYS A 16 13.98 -15.56 21.33
N ASP A 17 14.02 -16.17 22.51
CA ASP A 17 15.09 -17.11 22.87
C ASP A 17 15.07 -18.36 21.98
N ASN A 18 13.87 -18.83 21.61
CA ASN A 18 13.74 -19.94 20.68
C ASN A 18 14.12 -19.53 19.25
N TRP A 19 13.75 -18.32 18.82
CA TRP A 19 14.10 -17.78 17.51
C TRP A 19 15.61 -17.68 17.33
N ASP A 20 16.31 -17.10 18.32
CA ASP A 20 17.76 -16.97 18.32
C ASP A 20 18.45 -18.36 18.30
N ARG A 21 17.90 -19.34 19.04
CA ARG A 21 18.38 -20.73 18.99
C ARG A 21 18.30 -21.31 17.58
N ILE A 22 17.16 -21.17 16.90
CA ILE A 22 17.02 -21.70 15.52
C ILE A 22 17.92 -20.91 14.56
N TYR A 23 18.01 -19.59 14.72
CA TYR A 23 18.86 -18.73 13.90
C TYR A 23 20.32 -19.16 13.93
N GLU A 24 20.83 -19.56 15.11
CA GLU A 24 22.21 -19.99 15.27
C GLU A 24 22.51 -21.30 14.51
N ILE A 25 21.56 -22.24 14.49
CA ILE A 25 21.77 -23.59 13.91
C ILE A 25 21.39 -23.71 12.43
N ASP A 26 20.51 -22.84 11.92
CA ASP A 26 19.98 -22.95 10.55
C ASP A 26 21.01 -22.47 9.51
N PRO A 27 21.62 -23.31 8.65
CA PRO A 27 22.64 -22.89 7.69
C PRO A 27 22.17 -21.88 6.63
N GLU A 28 20.86 -21.69 6.47
CA GLU A 28 20.26 -20.73 5.51
C GLU A 28 19.82 -19.41 6.17
N ALA A 29 19.91 -19.30 7.50
CA ALA A 29 19.61 -18.04 8.17
C ALA A 29 20.56 -16.91 7.75
N HIS A 30 20.01 -15.70 7.71
CA HIS A 30 20.68 -14.46 7.36
C HIS A 30 20.04 -13.29 8.11
N CYS A 31 20.74 -12.15 8.22
CA CYS A 31 20.30 -10.96 8.96
C CYS A 31 18.82 -10.60 8.85
N PHE A 32 18.19 -10.68 7.66
CA PHE A 32 16.77 -10.34 7.50
C PHE A 32 15.76 -11.35 8.10
N LEU A 33 16.25 -12.48 8.64
CA LEU A 33 15.52 -13.43 9.46
C LEU A 33 15.95 -13.36 10.93
N SER A 34 16.84 -12.42 11.31
CA SER A 34 17.22 -12.25 12.71
C SER A 34 16.03 -11.77 13.52
N TRP A 35 16.05 -12.07 14.82
CA TRP A 35 15.04 -11.59 15.76
C TRP A 35 14.90 -10.06 15.69
N THR A 36 16.03 -9.34 15.75
CA THR A 36 16.07 -7.87 15.66
C THR A 36 15.33 -7.38 14.42
N TRP A 37 15.63 -7.95 13.26
CA TRP A 37 15.03 -7.49 12.00
C TRP A 37 13.52 -7.75 11.95
N ILE A 38 13.10 -9.00 12.18
CA ILE A 38 11.69 -9.40 12.03
C ILE A 38 10.81 -8.72 13.09
N SER A 39 11.26 -8.67 14.35
CA SER A 39 10.48 -8.05 15.42
C SER A 39 10.31 -6.53 15.21
N SER A 40 11.38 -5.82 14.81
CA SER A 40 11.31 -4.40 14.47
C SER A 40 10.48 -4.14 13.20
N TRP A 41 10.62 -4.99 12.19
CA TRP A 41 9.83 -4.89 10.97
C TRP A 41 8.35 -4.96 11.31
N PHE A 42 7.89 -6.02 11.98
CA PHE A 42 6.49 -6.22 12.35
C PHE A 42 5.95 -5.22 13.36
N ALA A 43 6.76 -4.77 14.32
CA ALA A 43 6.38 -3.70 15.24
C ALA A 43 6.09 -2.36 14.52
N SER A 44 6.63 -2.15 13.31
CA SER A 44 6.47 -0.92 12.54
C SER A 44 5.39 -0.99 11.45
N ARG A 45 4.68 -2.12 11.29
CA ARG A 45 3.67 -2.29 10.23
C ARG A 45 2.26 -1.98 10.72
N SER A 46 1.46 -1.43 9.81
CA SER A 46 0.01 -1.32 9.97
C SER A 46 -0.77 -2.47 9.30
N LEU A 47 -0.12 -3.23 8.43
CA LEU A 47 -0.69 -4.43 7.81
C LEU A 47 -0.61 -5.61 8.77
N ALA A 48 -1.59 -6.53 8.64
CA ALA A 48 -1.57 -7.79 9.35
C ALA A 48 -0.33 -8.62 8.95
N TRP A 49 0.31 -9.19 9.95
CA TRP A 49 1.45 -10.09 9.82
C TRP A 49 1.20 -11.31 10.68
N LEU A 50 1.73 -12.45 10.25
CA LEU A 50 1.66 -13.71 10.97
C LEU A 50 3.07 -14.29 11.05
N VAL A 51 3.40 -14.94 12.16
CA VAL A 51 4.50 -15.89 12.24
C VAL A 51 3.89 -17.26 12.41
N LEU A 52 4.11 -18.14 11.42
CA LEU A 52 3.80 -19.55 11.56
C LEU A 52 4.97 -20.20 12.31
N ALA A 53 4.71 -20.76 13.48
CA ALA A 53 5.72 -21.36 14.34
C ALA A 53 5.48 -22.87 14.45
N ALA A 54 6.40 -23.68 13.94
CA ALA A 54 6.24 -25.13 13.89
C ALA A 54 6.95 -25.84 15.04
N ARG A 55 6.35 -26.91 15.52
CA ARG A 55 6.87 -27.83 16.54
C ARG A 55 6.40 -29.26 16.29
N GLU A 56 7.12 -30.23 16.82
CA GLU A 56 6.76 -31.64 16.66
C GLU A 56 5.49 -31.98 17.44
N ASP A 57 5.47 -31.63 18.74
CA ASP A 57 4.41 -31.97 19.68
C ASP A 57 3.79 -30.72 20.36
N GLU A 58 2.55 -30.88 20.82
CA GLU A 58 1.91 -29.92 21.71
C GLU A 58 2.67 -29.79 23.06
N GLY A 59 2.86 -28.57 23.57
CA GLY A 59 3.81 -28.20 24.62
C GLY A 59 5.30 -28.14 24.25
N GLY A 60 5.73 -28.63 23.08
CA GLY A 60 7.16 -28.68 22.69
C GLY A 60 7.78 -27.34 22.25
N ALA A 61 9.11 -27.29 22.20
CA ALA A 61 9.86 -26.15 21.67
C ALA A 61 9.66 -26.00 20.15
N TYR A 62 9.66 -24.77 19.67
CA TYR A 62 9.57 -24.52 18.23
C TYR A 62 10.87 -24.92 17.53
N VAL A 63 10.70 -25.51 16.35
CA VAL A 63 11.79 -25.99 15.47
C VAL A 63 11.88 -25.18 14.18
N ALA A 64 10.88 -24.35 13.87
CA ALA A 64 10.93 -23.48 12.69
C ALA A 64 9.97 -22.29 12.79
N PHE A 65 10.24 -21.26 12.01
CA PHE A 65 9.43 -20.04 11.89
C PHE A 65 9.32 -19.60 10.44
N LEU A 66 8.10 -19.29 10.01
CA LEU A 66 7.81 -18.63 8.74
C LEU A 66 7.10 -17.29 8.99
N PRO A 67 7.84 -16.17 8.95
CA PRO A 67 7.23 -14.85 9.01
C PRO A 67 6.56 -14.51 7.67
N ILE A 68 5.30 -14.06 7.70
CA ILE A 68 4.53 -13.63 6.53
C ILE A 68 3.76 -12.35 6.82
N GLN A 69 3.33 -11.67 5.77
CA GLN A 69 2.45 -10.51 5.82
C GLN A 69 1.29 -10.69 4.86
N LEU A 70 0.12 -10.21 5.30
CA LEU A 70 -1.10 -10.24 4.50
C LEU A 70 -1.28 -8.89 3.82
N GLY A 71 -1.19 -8.89 2.50
CA GLY A 71 -1.54 -7.78 1.64
C GLY A 71 -3.03 -7.76 1.34
N THR A 72 -3.56 -6.57 1.09
CA THR A 72 -4.93 -6.37 0.61
C THR A 72 -4.89 -5.43 -0.59
N GLY A 73 -5.42 -5.89 -1.71
CA GLY A 73 -5.66 -5.08 -2.90
C GLY A 73 -7.14 -4.85 -3.15
N LEU A 74 -7.45 -3.94 -4.05
CA LEU A 74 -8.80 -3.69 -4.56
C LEU A 74 -8.77 -3.84 -6.07
N ASP A 75 -9.59 -4.73 -6.60
CA ASP A 75 -9.91 -4.80 -8.02
C ASP A 75 -11.21 -4.02 -8.28
N ARG A 76 -11.12 -2.96 -9.08
CA ARG A 76 -12.23 -2.01 -9.30
C ARG A 76 -13.43 -2.73 -9.89
N GLY A 77 -14.57 -2.64 -9.23
CA GLY A 77 -15.82 -3.32 -9.60
C GLY A 77 -15.90 -4.80 -9.22
N ASN A 78 -14.81 -5.42 -8.79
CA ASN A 78 -14.77 -6.85 -8.40
C ASN A 78 -14.53 -7.06 -6.91
N GLY A 79 -14.03 -6.05 -6.19
CA GLY A 79 -13.87 -6.05 -4.75
C GLY A 79 -12.44 -6.28 -4.28
N PHE A 80 -12.30 -6.43 -2.97
CA PHE A 80 -11.02 -6.65 -2.31
C PHE A 80 -10.50 -8.07 -2.54
N TYR A 81 -9.18 -8.22 -2.54
CA TYR A 81 -8.49 -9.50 -2.60
C TYR A 81 -7.27 -9.50 -1.67
N ASN A 82 -6.83 -10.69 -1.26
CA ASN A 82 -5.70 -10.85 -0.35
C ASN A 82 -4.50 -11.47 -1.04
N THR A 83 -3.32 -10.98 -0.67
CA THR A 83 -2.05 -11.58 -1.05
C THR A 83 -1.27 -11.96 0.20
N ILE A 84 -0.43 -12.98 0.10
CA ILE A 84 0.53 -13.33 1.14
C ILE A 84 1.92 -13.01 0.62
N VAL A 85 2.73 -12.33 1.41
CA VAL A 85 4.14 -12.08 1.13
C VAL A 85 5.00 -12.53 2.30
N LEU A 86 6.27 -12.82 2.07
CA LEU A 86 7.19 -13.19 3.15
C LEU A 86 7.51 -11.99 4.05
N GLY A 87 7.87 -12.26 5.30
CA GLY A 87 8.25 -11.26 6.28
C GLY A 87 9.44 -10.45 5.78
N GLY A 88 9.25 -9.14 5.62
CA GLY A 88 10.28 -8.23 5.13
C GLY A 88 10.28 -8.02 3.61
N SER A 89 9.42 -8.72 2.85
CA SER A 89 9.32 -8.54 1.39
C SER A 89 9.13 -7.07 1.00
N TYR A 90 9.63 -6.73 -0.20
CA TYR A 90 9.68 -5.38 -0.78
C TYR A 90 10.58 -4.36 -0.09
N PHE A 91 11.19 -4.69 1.05
CA PHE A 91 12.16 -3.82 1.72
C PHE A 91 13.47 -4.53 2.05
N ALA A 92 13.38 -5.74 2.63
CA ALA A 92 14.53 -6.60 2.83
C ALA A 92 15.03 -7.14 1.47
N PRO A 93 16.35 -7.12 1.21
CA PRO A 93 16.98 -7.78 0.07
C PRO A 93 16.76 -9.29 0.01
N TYR A 94 16.53 -9.94 1.16
CA TYR A 94 16.28 -11.37 1.27
C TYR A 94 15.14 -11.66 2.24
N THR A 95 14.43 -12.75 1.99
CA THR A 95 13.44 -13.33 2.92
C THR A 95 13.59 -14.85 2.95
N GLY A 96 12.87 -15.53 3.84
CA GLY A 96 12.93 -16.99 3.88
C GLY A 96 12.20 -17.61 5.05
N ILE A 97 12.58 -18.87 5.32
CA ILE A 97 12.03 -19.71 6.38
C ILE A 97 13.18 -20.06 7.31
N LEU A 98 12.99 -19.87 8.61
CA LEU A 98 13.96 -20.24 9.62
C LEU A 98 13.65 -21.66 10.12
N CYS A 99 14.59 -22.60 10.04
CA CYS A 99 14.37 -24.01 10.37
C CYS A 99 15.57 -24.66 11.07
N ASP A 100 15.28 -25.46 12.09
CA ASP A 100 16.19 -26.51 12.54
C ASP A 100 16.42 -27.47 11.35
N PRO A 101 17.68 -27.71 10.93
CA PRO A 101 17.97 -28.54 9.77
C PRO A 101 17.41 -29.96 9.88
N ALA A 102 17.33 -30.52 11.08
CA ALA A 102 16.79 -31.86 11.29
C ALA A 102 15.27 -31.94 11.03
N HIS A 103 14.58 -30.81 11.15
CA HIS A 103 13.12 -30.72 11.09
C HIS A 103 12.61 -29.98 9.84
N ALA A 104 13.51 -29.46 9.00
CA ALA A 104 13.18 -28.56 7.89
C ALA A 104 12.10 -29.12 6.96
N GLY A 105 12.21 -30.39 6.51
CA GLY A 105 11.24 -30.97 5.58
C GLY A 105 9.81 -31.04 6.14
N GLY A 106 9.67 -31.46 7.40
CA GLY A 106 8.38 -31.52 8.08
C GLY A 106 7.78 -30.14 8.35
N ALA A 107 8.62 -29.19 8.78
CA ALA A 107 8.19 -27.83 9.09
C ALA A 107 7.75 -27.06 7.84
N VAL A 108 8.55 -27.10 6.78
CA VAL A 108 8.26 -26.45 5.50
C VAL A 108 6.95 -26.97 4.90
N SER A 109 6.75 -28.29 4.94
CA SER A 109 5.50 -28.91 4.46
C SER A 109 4.30 -28.44 5.29
N ALA A 110 4.44 -28.40 6.62
CA ALA A 110 3.37 -27.96 7.51
C ALA A 110 3.03 -26.48 7.33
N PHE A 111 4.02 -25.61 7.07
CA PHE A 111 3.78 -24.21 6.75
C PHE A 111 3.02 -24.02 5.43
N ALA A 112 3.39 -24.74 4.38
CA ALA A 112 2.67 -24.68 3.12
C ALA A 112 1.23 -25.20 3.25
N ASP A 113 1.04 -26.28 4.01
CA ASP A 113 -0.29 -26.80 4.33
C ASP A 113 -1.15 -25.79 5.07
N HIS A 114 -0.58 -25.12 6.08
CA HIS A 114 -1.26 -24.06 6.81
C HIS A 114 -1.62 -22.87 5.90
N ILE A 115 -0.69 -22.43 5.04
CA ILE A 115 -0.94 -21.34 4.09
C ILE A 115 -2.12 -21.66 3.16
N ARG A 116 -2.29 -22.91 2.72
CA ARG A 116 -3.46 -23.29 1.90
C ARG A 116 -4.80 -23.21 2.62
N THR A 117 -4.80 -23.08 3.96
CA THR A 117 -6.03 -22.88 4.74
C THR A 117 -6.45 -21.40 4.85
N LEU A 118 -5.52 -20.47 4.58
CA LEU A 118 -5.79 -19.02 4.58
C LEU A 118 -6.55 -18.59 3.31
N HIS A 119 -7.15 -17.41 3.34
CA HIS A 119 -8.00 -16.90 2.25
C HIS A 119 -7.28 -15.86 1.37
N TRP A 120 -6.55 -16.32 0.36
CA TRP A 120 -5.72 -15.47 -0.52
C TRP A 120 -5.83 -15.86 -1.99
N CYS A 121 -5.45 -14.96 -2.89
CA CYS A 121 -5.41 -15.20 -4.34
C CYS A 121 -3.99 -15.30 -4.90
N SER A 122 -3.00 -14.66 -4.24
CA SER A 122 -1.59 -14.74 -4.62
C SER A 122 -0.65 -14.88 -3.42
N LEU A 123 0.30 -15.79 -3.49
CA LEU A 123 1.39 -15.99 -2.54
C LEU A 123 2.73 -15.67 -3.19
N HIS A 124 3.48 -14.79 -2.55
CA HIS A 124 4.72 -14.23 -3.05
C HIS A 124 5.90 -14.76 -2.23
N LEU A 125 6.66 -15.65 -2.83
CA LEU A 125 7.91 -16.18 -2.29
C LEU A 125 9.05 -15.37 -2.92
N ASP A 126 9.29 -14.17 -2.41
CA ASP A 126 10.19 -13.19 -3.02
C ASP A 126 11.56 -13.12 -2.32
N ASP A 127 12.62 -13.13 -3.13
CA ASP A 127 14.00 -12.86 -2.72
C ASP A 127 14.58 -13.92 -1.76
N ILE A 128 14.35 -15.19 -2.07
CA ILE A 128 14.82 -16.29 -1.22
C ILE A 128 16.26 -16.65 -1.60
N ASP A 129 17.14 -16.62 -0.59
CA ASP A 129 18.56 -16.94 -0.72
C ASP A 129 18.84 -18.38 -0.25
N ARG A 130 19.58 -19.17 -1.05
CA ARG A 130 20.13 -20.50 -0.69
C ARG A 130 19.12 -21.60 -0.35
N SER A 131 17.84 -21.44 -0.65
CA SER A 131 16.78 -22.39 -0.20
C SER A 131 16.15 -23.28 -1.29
N SER A 132 16.85 -23.64 -2.37
CA SER A 132 16.27 -24.43 -3.48
C SER A 132 15.46 -25.65 -2.99
N THR A 133 16.02 -26.45 -2.09
CA THR A 133 15.35 -27.63 -1.52
C THR A 133 14.12 -27.27 -0.67
N ARG A 134 14.19 -26.23 0.17
CA ARG A 134 13.04 -25.81 1.00
C ARG A 134 11.93 -25.27 0.11
N ILE A 135 12.29 -24.50 -0.91
CA ILE A 135 11.32 -23.91 -1.84
C ILE A 135 10.68 -24.98 -2.71
N GLU A 136 11.45 -25.91 -3.26
CA GLU A 136 10.89 -27.06 -3.97
C GLU A 136 9.92 -27.84 -3.07
N SER A 137 10.34 -28.20 -1.85
CA SER A 137 9.49 -28.91 -0.89
C SER A 137 8.23 -28.12 -0.50
N PHE A 138 8.32 -26.79 -0.43
CA PHE A 138 7.21 -25.91 -0.15
C PHE A 138 6.23 -25.85 -1.34
N LEU A 139 6.75 -25.67 -2.55
CA LEU A 139 5.99 -25.59 -3.80
C LEU A 139 5.26 -26.90 -4.11
N ASP A 140 5.86 -28.05 -3.81
CA ASP A 140 5.27 -29.38 -4.01
C ASP A 140 3.97 -29.60 -3.21
N ARG A 141 3.68 -28.75 -2.23
CA ARG A 141 2.43 -28.79 -1.44
C ARG A 141 1.26 -28.09 -2.13
N PHE A 142 1.47 -27.43 -3.28
CA PHE A 142 0.43 -26.68 -3.99
C PHE A 142 -0.05 -27.45 -5.23
N PRO A 143 -1.21 -28.12 -5.16
CA PRO A 143 -1.71 -28.93 -6.27
C PRO A 143 -2.03 -28.10 -7.53
N PRO A 144 -1.65 -28.56 -8.74
CA PRO A 144 -1.86 -27.81 -9.99
C PRO A 144 -3.33 -27.71 -10.42
N GLU A 145 -4.23 -28.51 -9.84
CA GLU A 145 -5.68 -28.38 -10.03
C GLU A 145 -6.25 -27.09 -9.43
N ASP A 146 -5.65 -26.60 -8.33
CA ASP A 146 -6.11 -25.43 -7.58
C ASP A 146 -5.21 -24.21 -7.78
N PHE A 147 -3.93 -24.43 -8.05
CA PHE A 147 -2.90 -23.39 -8.06
C PHE A 147 -2.11 -23.34 -9.38
N VAL A 148 -1.57 -22.16 -9.67
CA VAL A 148 -0.58 -21.93 -10.73
C VAL A 148 0.66 -21.33 -10.10
N GLY A 149 1.76 -22.08 -10.12
CA GLY A 149 3.04 -21.70 -9.56
C GLY A 149 4.08 -21.45 -10.64
N ASP A 150 4.69 -20.26 -10.66
CA ASP A 150 5.72 -19.90 -11.65
C ASP A 150 6.88 -19.14 -11.01
N ARG A 151 8.08 -19.33 -11.57
CA ARG A 151 9.23 -18.47 -11.27
C ARG A 151 9.00 -17.09 -11.86
N VAL A 152 9.13 -16.05 -11.04
CA VAL A 152 8.97 -14.66 -11.47
C VAL A 152 10.31 -14.10 -11.93
N LYS A 153 10.39 -13.65 -13.18
CA LYS A 153 11.57 -12.96 -13.71
C LYS A 153 11.45 -11.45 -13.58
N ARG A 154 12.48 -10.79 -13.05
CA ARG A 154 12.54 -9.32 -13.06
C ARG A 154 13.03 -8.78 -14.41
N PRO A 155 12.48 -7.64 -14.89
CA PRO A 155 12.97 -7.03 -16.11
C PRO A 155 14.39 -6.51 -15.91
N ILE A 156 15.21 -6.64 -16.96
CA ILE A 156 16.55 -6.03 -17.01
C ILE A 156 16.39 -4.52 -16.92
N GLN A 157 17.17 -3.90 -16.04
CA GLN A 157 17.20 -2.45 -15.87
C GLN A 157 18.32 -1.86 -16.73
N ILE A 158 18.11 -0.62 -17.20
CA ILE A 158 19.16 0.15 -17.90
C ILE A 158 19.59 1.28 -16.98
N SER A 159 20.88 1.34 -16.63
CA SER A 159 21.43 2.42 -15.81
C SER A 159 21.57 3.71 -16.61
N ASP A 160 21.79 4.84 -15.93
CA ASP A 160 22.08 6.13 -16.57
C ASP A 160 23.33 6.08 -17.47
N ALA A 161 24.25 5.14 -17.19
CA ALA A 161 25.44 4.87 -17.98
C ALA A 161 25.18 3.89 -19.14
N ALA A 162 23.91 3.60 -19.45
CA ALA A 162 23.46 2.64 -20.45
C ALA A 162 23.93 1.18 -20.19
N GLU A 163 24.22 0.85 -18.94
CA GLU A 163 24.60 -0.51 -18.55
C GLU A 163 23.34 -1.37 -18.37
N ARG A 164 23.40 -2.63 -18.81
CA ARG A 164 22.33 -3.61 -18.59
C ARG A 164 22.53 -4.26 -17.23
N ILE A 165 21.56 -4.11 -16.35
CA ILE A 165 21.61 -4.60 -14.98
C ILE A 165 20.55 -5.68 -14.79
N ASP A 166 20.98 -6.88 -14.39
CA ASP A 166 20.10 -7.97 -13.95
C ASP A 166 19.84 -7.82 -12.44
N PRO A 167 18.63 -7.39 -12.03
CA PRO A 167 18.32 -7.19 -10.62
C PRO A 167 18.25 -8.51 -9.83
N GLU A 168 18.16 -9.68 -10.48
CA GLU A 168 18.21 -10.99 -9.81
C GLU A 168 19.63 -11.41 -9.43
N ILE A 169 20.66 -10.75 -9.99
CA ILE A 169 22.04 -11.02 -9.61
C ILE A 169 22.38 -10.18 -8.39
N HIS A 170 22.75 -10.85 -7.29
CA HIS A 170 23.28 -10.22 -6.10
C HIS A 170 24.80 -10.42 -6.06
N VAL A 171 25.52 -9.36 -5.73
CA VAL A 171 26.98 -9.32 -5.78
C VAL A 171 27.54 -9.26 -4.36
N HIS A 172 28.55 -10.07 -4.06
CA HIS A 172 29.20 -10.06 -2.75
C HIS A 172 30.72 -10.25 -2.86
N VAL A 173 31.44 -9.81 -1.83
CA VAL A 173 32.89 -9.96 -1.71
C VAL A 173 33.18 -11.06 -0.69
N THR A 174 33.99 -12.04 -1.08
CA THR A 174 34.59 -12.98 -0.12
C THR A 174 35.82 -12.33 0.52
N LEU A 175 35.83 -12.24 1.85
CA LEU A 175 36.87 -11.58 2.63
C LEU A 175 37.85 -12.63 3.19
N PRO A 176 39.16 -12.54 2.87
CA PRO A 176 40.18 -13.42 3.45
C PRO A 176 40.51 -13.02 4.89
N ALA A 177 41.45 -13.75 5.52
CA ALA A 177 41.80 -13.58 6.93
C ALA A 177 42.49 -12.24 7.25
N ASP A 178 43.15 -11.62 6.29
CA ASP A 178 43.86 -10.35 6.46
C ASP A 178 43.74 -9.46 5.21
N PHE A 179 43.99 -8.16 5.43
CA PHE A 179 43.77 -7.15 4.40
C PHE A 179 44.79 -7.21 3.27
N ASP A 180 46.03 -7.64 3.52
CA ASP A 180 47.02 -7.80 2.47
C ASP A 180 46.67 -8.95 1.54
N SER A 181 46.21 -10.09 2.08
CA SER A 181 45.64 -11.19 1.29
C SER A 181 44.48 -10.70 0.42
N PHE A 182 43.57 -9.87 0.95
CA PHE A 182 42.50 -9.26 0.14
C PHE A 182 43.06 -8.46 -1.03
N LEU A 183 44.03 -7.58 -0.77
CA LEU A 183 44.63 -6.74 -1.80
C LEU A 183 45.36 -7.54 -2.88
N HIS A 184 45.94 -8.70 -2.55
CA HIS A 184 46.79 -9.48 -3.44
C HIS A 184 46.04 -10.61 -4.16
N GLU A 185 45.08 -11.25 -3.51
CA GLU A 185 44.37 -12.43 -4.03
C GLU A 185 43.06 -12.07 -4.73
N LYS A 186 42.34 -11.03 -4.26
CA LYS A 186 41.01 -10.69 -4.76
C LYS A 186 41.03 -9.58 -5.81
N LEU A 187 41.99 -8.66 -5.72
CA LEU A 187 41.99 -7.45 -6.54
C LEU A 187 42.92 -7.54 -7.75
N HIS A 188 42.40 -7.11 -8.90
CA HIS A 188 43.25 -6.75 -10.03
C HIS A 188 44.16 -5.55 -9.70
N TRP A 189 45.35 -5.47 -10.29
CA TRP A 189 46.39 -4.50 -9.91
C TRP A 189 45.92 -3.03 -9.92
N ARG A 190 45.04 -2.63 -10.86
CA ARG A 190 44.47 -1.26 -10.91
C ARG A 190 43.57 -0.98 -9.70
N ALA A 191 42.69 -1.92 -9.36
CA ALA A 191 41.80 -1.80 -8.21
C ALA A 191 42.62 -1.75 -6.91
N ARG A 192 43.61 -2.64 -6.78
CA ARG A 192 44.58 -2.63 -5.67
C ARG A 192 45.29 -1.28 -5.50
N ARG A 193 45.79 -0.70 -6.61
CA ARG A 193 46.43 0.63 -6.58
C ARG A 193 45.46 1.71 -6.10
N ASN A 194 44.24 1.72 -6.64
CA ASN A 194 43.24 2.73 -6.30
C ASN A 194 42.78 2.62 -4.84
N ILE A 195 42.53 1.40 -4.34
CA ILE A 195 42.13 1.16 -2.95
C ILE A 195 43.24 1.59 -1.98
N ARG A 196 44.51 1.26 -2.27
CA ARG A 196 45.65 1.74 -1.47
C ARG A 196 45.77 3.25 -1.46
N HIS A 197 45.56 3.88 -2.61
CA HIS A 197 45.57 5.33 -2.70
C HIS A 197 44.44 5.94 -1.86
N CYS A 198 43.21 5.44 -2.02
CA CYS A 198 42.05 5.90 -1.24
C CYS A 198 42.28 5.82 0.27
N LEU A 199 42.74 4.67 0.77
CA LEU A 199 42.98 4.48 2.21
C LEU A 199 44.10 5.38 2.73
N ARG A 200 45.20 5.53 1.97
CA ARG A 200 46.28 6.43 2.34
C ARG A 200 45.83 7.89 2.34
N THR A 201 45.06 8.32 1.34
CA THR A 201 44.48 9.67 1.30
C THR A 201 43.56 9.93 2.47
N LEU A 202 42.81 8.93 2.93
CA LEU A 202 41.98 9.03 4.13
C LEU A 202 42.79 9.16 5.42
N GLU A 203 43.98 8.56 5.48
CA GLU A 203 44.88 8.57 6.65
C GLU A 203 45.76 9.84 6.71
N ASP A 204 46.24 10.30 5.56
CA ASP A 204 47.20 11.41 5.47
C ASP A 204 46.53 12.79 5.40
N SER A 205 45.24 12.85 5.04
CA SER A 205 44.53 14.12 4.85
C SER A 205 44.02 14.70 6.16
N ALA A 206 44.36 15.96 6.46
CA ALA A 206 43.76 16.70 7.56
C ALA A 206 42.30 17.11 7.30
N ALA A 207 41.89 17.15 6.02
CA ALA A 207 40.55 17.55 5.60
C ALA A 207 39.56 16.38 5.65
N LEU A 208 40.02 15.14 5.44
CA LEU A 208 39.17 13.96 5.38
C LEU A 208 39.17 13.22 6.71
N ARG A 209 37.99 12.73 7.11
CA ARG A 209 37.86 11.90 8.31
C ARG A 209 36.79 10.85 8.11
N MET A 210 37.08 9.61 8.52
CA MET A 210 36.06 8.57 8.65
C MET A 210 35.66 8.43 10.12
N THR A 211 34.37 8.46 10.39
CA THR A 211 33.80 8.14 11.72
C THR A 211 32.86 6.94 11.60
N HIS A 212 32.48 6.38 12.74
CA HIS A 212 31.37 5.45 12.84
C HIS A 212 30.40 5.94 13.91
N ALA A 213 29.10 5.71 13.69
CA ALA A 213 28.08 6.12 14.66
C ALA A 213 28.26 5.39 16.00
N ASP A 214 28.07 6.13 17.09
CA ASP A 214 27.94 5.65 18.45
C ASP A 214 26.62 6.12 19.07
N THR A 215 26.37 5.81 20.34
CA THR A 215 25.13 6.17 21.04
C THR A 215 24.87 7.67 21.10
N SER A 216 25.90 8.51 20.98
CA SER A 216 25.76 9.97 21.00
C SER A 216 25.55 10.58 19.62
N THR A 217 25.83 9.85 18.55
CA THR A 217 25.88 10.37 17.17
C THR A 217 24.92 9.66 16.20
N ILE A 218 24.35 8.52 16.58
CA ILE A 218 23.51 7.67 15.71
C ILE A 218 22.33 8.41 15.06
N GLU A 219 21.62 9.25 15.82
CA GLU A 219 20.46 9.98 15.29
C GLU A 219 20.89 10.95 14.17
N GLU A 220 21.94 11.74 14.43
CA GLU A 220 22.50 12.69 13.46
C GLU A 220 23.09 11.96 12.23
N ASN A 221 23.83 10.86 12.43
CA ASN A 221 24.43 10.13 11.33
C ASN A 221 23.40 9.40 10.46
N LEU A 222 22.32 8.85 11.04
CA LEU A 222 21.21 8.32 10.27
C LEU A 222 20.49 9.43 9.49
N ALA A 223 20.21 10.57 10.11
CA ALA A 223 19.61 11.70 9.42
C ALA A 223 20.48 12.18 8.24
N THR A 224 21.79 12.20 8.43
CA THR A 224 22.79 12.52 7.41
C THR A 224 22.74 11.54 6.24
N LEU A 225 22.80 10.23 6.52
CA LEU A 225 22.70 9.18 5.51
C LEU A 225 21.41 9.31 4.69
N LEU A 226 20.27 9.45 5.36
CA LEU A 226 18.97 9.53 4.71
C LEU A 226 18.83 10.81 3.87
N SER A 227 19.42 11.92 4.32
CA SER A 227 19.48 13.18 3.57
C SER A 227 20.33 13.05 2.30
N LEU A 228 21.53 12.47 2.40
CA LEU A 228 22.38 12.18 1.24
C LEU A 228 21.67 11.24 0.25
N TRP A 229 21.02 10.19 0.77
CA TRP A 229 20.31 9.21 -0.06
C TRP A 229 19.13 9.86 -0.80
N SER A 230 18.36 10.71 -0.11
CA SER A 230 17.28 11.49 -0.71
C SER A 230 17.78 12.41 -1.83
N LYS A 231 18.89 13.13 -1.62
CA LYS A 231 19.48 13.99 -2.66
C LYS A 231 19.99 13.20 -3.86
N GLN A 232 20.58 12.04 -3.62
CA GLN A 232 21.17 11.20 -4.67
C GLN A 232 20.11 10.50 -5.54
N TRP A 233 19.00 10.06 -4.95
CA TRP A 233 18.02 9.19 -5.62
C TRP A 233 16.61 9.79 -5.74
N GLY A 234 16.28 10.83 -4.98
CA GLY A 234 14.91 11.34 -4.81
C GLY A 234 14.27 11.88 -6.07
N CYS A 235 15.04 12.49 -6.98
CA CYS A 235 14.52 13.02 -8.24
C CYS A 235 13.98 11.94 -9.20
N ARG A 236 14.37 10.67 -9.02
CA ARG A 236 13.98 9.58 -9.92
C ARG A 236 12.59 9.05 -9.62
N ASN A 237 12.27 8.86 -8.34
CA ASN A 237 10.99 8.32 -7.89
C ASN A 237 10.70 8.75 -6.45
N HIS A 238 9.88 9.78 -6.29
CA HIS A 238 9.54 10.34 -4.98
C HIS A 238 8.79 9.35 -4.07
N GLY A 239 7.91 8.52 -4.65
CA GLY A 239 7.15 7.51 -3.89
C GLY A 239 8.04 6.40 -3.33
N TYR A 240 8.89 5.84 -4.20
CA TYR A 240 9.89 4.84 -3.79
C TYR A 240 10.89 5.41 -2.78
N MET A 241 11.34 6.65 -3.00
CA MET A 241 12.23 7.33 -2.05
C MET A 241 11.59 7.42 -0.67
N ARG A 242 10.37 7.95 -0.57
CA ARG A 242 9.65 8.06 0.70
C ARG A 242 9.52 6.71 1.39
N TYR A 243 9.12 5.67 0.64
CA TYR A 243 9.02 4.31 1.16
C TYR A 243 10.32 3.79 1.77
N ILE A 244 11.46 3.93 1.07
CA ILE A 244 12.77 3.48 1.58
C ILE A 244 13.15 4.26 2.85
N LEU A 245 13.00 5.59 2.83
CA LEU A 245 13.39 6.44 3.96
C LEU A 245 12.54 6.16 5.21
N ASP A 246 11.23 6.04 5.06
CA ASP A 246 10.32 5.82 6.19
C ASP A 246 10.57 4.46 6.85
N ASN A 247 10.71 3.40 6.05
CA ASN A 247 11.02 2.08 6.57
C ASN A 247 12.41 2.02 7.24
N SER A 248 13.40 2.72 6.68
CA SER A 248 14.74 2.77 7.27
C SER A 248 14.76 3.48 8.61
N ARG A 249 13.96 4.54 8.78
CA ARG A 249 13.79 5.23 10.06
C ARG A 249 13.16 4.33 11.12
N SER A 250 12.31 3.39 10.72
CA SER A 250 11.68 2.45 11.65
C SER A 250 12.64 1.35 12.12
N VAL A 251 13.45 0.77 11.22
CA VAL A 251 14.22 -0.46 11.56
C VAL A 251 15.67 -0.22 11.95
N LEU A 252 16.35 0.77 11.35
CA LEU A 252 17.79 0.96 11.57
C LEU A 252 18.14 1.35 13.02
N PRO A 253 17.33 2.17 13.74
CA PRO A 253 17.61 2.45 15.14
C PRO A 253 17.61 1.20 16.03
N ASP A 254 16.72 0.23 15.77
CA ASP A 254 16.70 -1.04 16.52
C ASP A 254 17.89 -1.93 16.18
N CYS A 255 18.28 -1.97 14.90
CA CYS A 255 19.50 -2.66 14.47
C CYS A 255 20.73 -2.07 15.19
N PHE A 256 20.80 -0.74 15.34
CA PHE A 256 21.87 -0.09 16.09
C PHE A 256 21.83 -0.45 17.58
N ARG A 257 20.67 -0.35 18.23
CA ARG A 257 20.50 -0.71 19.65
C ARG A 257 20.93 -2.15 19.95
N SER A 258 20.72 -3.05 19.00
CA SER A 258 21.06 -4.47 19.13
C SER A 258 22.52 -4.79 18.77
N GLY A 259 23.30 -3.80 18.30
CA GLY A 259 24.69 -4.00 17.89
C GLY A 259 24.86 -4.59 16.47
N ASP A 260 23.79 -4.58 15.69
CA ASP A 260 23.65 -5.15 14.34
C ASP A 260 23.80 -4.11 13.23
N LEU A 261 24.07 -2.84 13.56
CA LEU A 261 24.32 -1.77 12.58
C LEU A 261 25.72 -1.17 12.75
N PHE A 262 26.49 -1.20 11.68
CA PHE A 262 27.70 -0.40 11.50
C PHE A 262 27.41 0.76 10.55
N LEU A 263 27.66 1.99 10.98
CA LEU A 263 27.35 3.18 10.19
C LEU A 263 28.57 4.07 10.03
N PRO A 264 29.44 3.81 9.03
CA PRO A 264 30.55 4.68 8.72
C PRO A 264 30.09 5.96 7.99
N VAL A 265 30.70 7.09 8.33
CA VAL A 265 30.47 8.41 7.71
C VAL A 265 31.80 9.04 7.32
N LEU A 266 31.90 9.41 6.05
CA LEU A 266 33.04 10.13 5.49
C LEU A 266 32.76 11.63 5.52
N TRP A 267 33.68 12.37 6.13
CA TRP A 267 33.64 13.82 6.26
C TRP A 267 34.76 14.47 5.44
N GLN A 268 34.48 15.64 4.88
CA GLN A 268 35.46 16.53 4.27
C GLN A 268 35.24 17.95 4.83
N ASP A 269 36.26 18.51 5.46
CA ASP A 269 36.24 19.86 6.04
C ASP A 269 35.03 20.10 6.98
N GLY A 270 34.68 19.07 7.77
CA GLY A 270 33.55 19.09 8.70
C GLY A 270 32.18 18.82 8.07
N VAL A 271 32.08 18.62 6.75
CA VAL A 271 30.84 18.29 6.04
C VAL A 271 30.78 16.80 5.74
N ALA A 272 29.66 16.13 6.04
CA ALA A 272 29.47 14.74 5.67
C ALA A 272 29.21 14.61 4.16
N ILE A 273 30.07 13.84 3.49
CA ILE A 273 30.06 13.69 2.03
C ILE A 273 29.70 12.28 1.56
N ALA A 274 29.76 11.28 2.43
CA ALA A 274 29.22 9.94 2.18
C ALA A 274 28.92 9.21 3.49
N ALA A 275 27.95 8.30 3.46
CA ALA A 275 27.61 7.45 4.59
C ALA A 275 27.02 6.12 4.10
N SER A 276 27.16 5.08 4.93
CA SER A 276 26.53 3.78 4.68
C SER A 276 25.90 3.23 5.95
N ALA A 277 24.69 2.68 5.85
CA ALA A 277 24.16 1.74 6.83
C ALA A 277 24.56 0.33 6.41
N VAL A 278 25.41 -0.30 7.21
CA VAL A 278 25.93 -1.65 6.98
C VAL A 278 25.41 -2.58 8.07
N LEU A 279 24.53 -3.51 7.72
CA LEU A 279 23.99 -4.48 8.66
C LEU A 279 25.04 -5.54 8.96
N LEU A 280 25.17 -5.93 10.22
CA LEU A 280 26.12 -6.90 10.71
C LEU A 280 25.38 -8.20 11.06
N ASP A 281 25.90 -9.31 10.54
CA ASP A 281 25.44 -10.65 10.88
C ASP A 281 26.63 -11.42 11.46
N ARG A 282 26.77 -11.34 12.78
CA ARG A 282 27.94 -11.89 13.49
C ARG A 282 27.98 -13.42 13.46
N PRO A 283 26.86 -14.14 13.69
CA PRO A 283 26.85 -15.61 13.56
C PRO A 283 27.31 -16.06 12.16
N ARG A 284 26.89 -15.34 11.11
CA ARG A 284 27.26 -15.65 9.72
C ARG A 284 28.59 -15.06 9.28
N LYS A 285 29.21 -14.21 10.11
CA LYS A 285 30.39 -13.42 9.76
C LYS A 285 30.18 -12.69 8.43
N SER A 286 29.01 -12.11 8.22
CA SER A 286 28.69 -11.33 7.02
C SER A 286 28.28 -9.90 7.34
N LEU A 287 28.57 -8.99 6.41
CA LEU A 287 28.06 -7.62 6.40
C LEU A 287 27.18 -7.44 5.18
N ILE A 288 26.16 -6.59 5.28
CA ILE A 288 25.29 -6.24 4.16
C ILE A 288 25.31 -4.73 3.97
N CYS A 289 25.72 -4.28 2.78
CA CYS A 289 25.60 -2.89 2.36
C CYS A 289 24.13 -2.56 2.10
N PHE A 290 23.39 -2.26 3.17
CA PHE A 290 21.95 -2.07 3.12
C PHE A 290 21.57 -0.75 2.44
N LEU A 291 22.16 0.36 2.89
CA LEU A 291 22.03 1.66 2.25
C LEU A 291 23.39 2.34 2.16
N SER A 292 23.69 2.94 1.03
CA SER A 292 24.86 3.80 0.86
C SER A 292 24.48 5.02 0.05
N ALA A 293 25.01 6.17 0.45
CA ALA A 293 24.80 7.43 -0.24
C ALA A 293 26.03 8.31 -0.17
N ARG A 294 26.16 9.20 -1.16
CA ARG A 294 27.24 10.17 -1.27
C ARG A 294 26.75 11.46 -1.88
N ASP A 295 27.51 12.52 -1.66
CA ASP A 295 27.39 13.74 -2.44
C ASP A 295 27.83 13.45 -3.88
N VAL A 296 26.90 13.62 -4.82
CA VAL A 296 27.14 13.37 -6.25
C VAL A 296 27.87 14.52 -6.95
N SER A 297 27.96 15.70 -6.30
CA SER A 297 28.68 16.86 -6.83
C SER A 297 30.19 16.70 -6.74
N ILE A 298 30.67 15.89 -5.80
CA ILE A 298 32.10 15.63 -5.59
C ILE A 298 32.60 14.62 -6.63
N ARG A 299 33.53 15.05 -7.49
CA ARG A 299 34.08 14.27 -8.61
C ARG A 299 35.55 13.90 -8.46
N ASP A 300 36.35 14.76 -7.83
CA ASP A 300 37.81 14.59 -7.70
C ASP A 300 38.20 13.60 -6.61
N LEU A 301 37.29 13.38 -5.65
CA LEU A 301 37.33 12.33 -4.66
C LEU A 301 36.37 11.22 -5.11
N SER A 302 36.65 9.96 -4.81
CA SER A 302 35.68 8.87 -4.97
C SER A 302 35.10 8.45 -3.61
N PRO A 303 34.15 9.22 -3.02
CA PRO A 303 33.60 8.92 -1.69
C PRO A 303 33.08 7.49 -1.56
N GLY A 304 32.38 7.00 -2.58
CA GLY A 304 31.83 5.64 -2.59
C GLY A 304 32.93 4.57 -2.53
N LEU A 305 33.99 4.72 -3.33
CA LEU A 305 35.13 3.79 -3.30
C LEU A 305 35.83 3.82 -1.94
N MET A 306 36.04 5.00 -1.37
CA MET A 306 36.66 5.16 -0.05
C MET A 306 35.84 4.48 1.05
N LEU A 307 34.52 4.67 1.03
CA LEU A 307 33.62 4.10 2.02
C LEU A 307 33.60 2.57 1.97
N HIS A 308 33.53 1.98 0.78
CA HIS A 308 33.61 0.52 0.62
C HIS A 308 35.00 -0.02 0.98
N ALA A 309 36.09 0.64 0.55
CA ALA A 309 37.45 0.22 0.87
C ALA A 309 37.69 0.22 2.39
N TYR A 310 37.26 1.27 3.09
CA TYR A 310 37.31 1.36 4.55
C TYR A 310 36.47 0.26 5.21
N THR A 311 35.23 0.07 4.75
CA THR A 311 34.32 -0.96 5.28
C THR A 311 34.89 -2.36 5.12
N ILE A 312 35.50 -2.68 3.96
CA ILE A 312 36.13 -3.97 3.70
C ILE A 312 37.32 -4.20 4.64
N ARG A 313 38.18 -3.20 4.82
CA ARG A 313 39.31 -3.29 5.75
C ARG A 313 38.83 -3.54 7.18
N TRP A 314 37.88 -2.72 7.64
CA TRP A 314 37.27 -2.87 8.96
C TRP A 314 36.64 -4.24 9.15
N ALA A 315 35.90 -4.74 8.15
CA ALA A 315 35.26 -6.05 8.17
C ALA A 315 36.27 -7.19 8.37
N ILE A 316 37.37 -7.17 7.62
CA ILE A 316 38.44 -8.17 7.73
C ILE A 316 39.10 -8.11 9.11
N GLU A 317 39.45 -6.90 9.58
CA GLU A 317 40.04 -6.68 10.91
C GLU A 317 39.12 -7.13 12.05
N ASN A 318 37.81 -7.16 11.82
CA ASN A 318 36.80 -7.62 12.77
C ASN A 318 36.32 -9.07 12.51
N GLY A 319 37.05 -9.82 11.67
CA GLY A 319 36.84 -11.27 11.49
C GLY A 319 35.63 -11.66 10.64
N PHE A 320 35.04 -10.72 9.89
CA PHE A 320 34.00 -11.01 8.92
C PHE A 320 34.58 -11.64 7.64
N ARG A 321 33.76 -12.45 6.96
CA ARG A 321 34.13 -13.28 5.81
C ARG A 321 33.39 -12.93 4.53
N ILE A 322 32.27 -12.21 4.62
CA ILE A 322 31.45 -11.85 3.47
C ILE A 322 31.03 -10.39 3.60
N TYR A 323 31.15 -9.64 2.51
CA TYR A 323 30.52 -8.33 2.38
C TYR A 323 29.55 -8.34 1.19
N ASP A 324 28.26 -8.36 1.49
CA ASP A 324 27.17 -8.38 0.51
C ASP A 324 26.89 -6.96 0.00
N LEU A 325 27.03 -6.75 -1.31
CA LEU A 325 26.77 -5.48 -2.00
C LEU A 325 25.35 -5.42 -2.59
N GLY A 326 24.52 -6.44 -2.36
CA GLY A 326 23.11 -6.50 -2.70
C GLY A 326 22.82 -6.65 -4.20
N ALA A 327 21.56 -6.36 -4.56
CA ALA A 327 20.97 -6.60 -5.88
C ALA A 327 21.57 -5.75 -7.01
N GLY A 328 21.61 -6.32 -8.20
CA GLY A 328 22.12 -5.73 -9.43
C GLY A 328 23.63 -5.96 -9.63
N ASP A 329 23.98 -6.48 -10.80
CA ASP A 329 25.34 -6.73 -11.29
C ASP A 329 26.04 -5.48 -11.85
N TYR A 330 25.91 -4.36 -11.14
CA TYR A 330 26.55 -3.11 -11.55
C TYR A 330 28.08 -3.27 -11.66
N PRO A 331 28.73 -2.81 -12.76
CA PRO A 331 30.17 -3.01 -12.97
C PRO A 331 31.06 -2.52 -11.82
N HIS A 332 30.69 -1.40 -11.18
CA HIS A 332 31.46 -0.86 -10.06
C HIS A 332 31.50 -1.80 -8.84
N LYS A 333 30.52 -2.70 -8.66
CA LYS A 333 30.53 -3.67 -7.57
C LYS A 333 31.61 -4.72 -7.73
N TYR A 334 32.08 -4.99 -8.95
CA TYR A 334 33.11 -6.00 -9.22
C TYR A 334 34.54 -5.49 -9.02
N ILE A 335 34.74 -4.19 -8.75
CA ILE A 335 36.05 -3.59 -8.46
C ILE A 335 36.73 -4.30 -7.28
N PHE A 336 35.95 -4.85 -6.35
CA PHE A 336 36.42 -5.48 -5.11
C PHE A 336 36.75 -6.98 -5.24
N GLY A 337 36.84 -7.53 -6.45
CA GLY A 337 37.01 -8.98 -6.65
C GLY A 337 35.75 -9.77 -6.30
N SER A 338 34.60 -9.12 -6.46
CA SER A 338 33.29 -9.64 -6.07
C SER A 338 32.83 -10.79 -6.97
N VAL A 339 32.00 -11.65 -6.40
CA VAL A 339 31.36 -12.78 -7.06
C VAL A 339 29.84 -12.61 -7.02
N SER A 340 29.16 -13.33 -7.90
CA SER A 340 27.73 -13.17 -8.14
C SER A 340 26.96 -14.42 -7.74
N ARG A 341 25.76 -14.21 -7.22
CA ARG A 341 24.76 -15.25 -6.98
C ARG A 341 23.42 -14.82 -7.56
N ARG A 342 22.60 -15.77 -8.01
CA ARG A 342 21.25 -15.50 -8.46
C ARG A 342 20.28 -15.71 -7.30
N ILE A 343 19.36 -14.79 -7.15
CA ILE A 343 18.27 -14.85 -6.17
C ILE A 343 16.97 -15.05 -6.92
N GLU A 344 16.20 -16.04 -6.49
CA GLU A 344 14.98 -16.46 -7.16
C GLU A 344 13.73 -15.98 -6.45
N ARG A 345 12.63 -16.01 -7.20
CA ARG A 345 11.32 -15.56 -6.77
C ARG A 345 10.26 -16.47 -7.38
N TYR A 346 9.26 -16.78 -6.60
CA TYR A 346 8.14 -17.61 -7.04
C TYR A 346 6.81 -16.93 -6.73
N ARG A 347 5.85 -17.15 -7.61
CA ARG A 347 4.46 -16.71 -7.43
C ARG A 347 3.58 -17.93 -7.50
N ILE A 348 2.74 -18.09 -6.50
CA ILE A 348 1.66 -19.07 -6.53
C ILE A 348 0.37 -18.27 -6.57
N ASN A 349 -0.45 -18.50 -7.57
CA ASN A 349 -1.77 -17.89 -7.68
C ASN A 349 -2.84 -18.97 -7.60
N THR A 350 -4.00 -18.63 -7.07
CA THR A 350 -5.19 -19.47 -7.24
C THR A 350 -5.57 -19.48 -8.72
N ARG A 351 -6.06 -20.63 -9.22
CA ARG A 351 -6.49 -20.74 -10.62
C ARG A 351 -7.66 -19.84 -10.98
N THR A 352 -8.50 -19.52 -10.00
CA THR A 352 -9.63 -18.62 -10.18
C THR A 352 -9.22 -17.15 -10.25
N GLY A 353 -7.99 -16.80 -9.84
CA GLY A 353 -7.56 -15.42 -9.61
C GLY A 353 -8.27 -14.73 -8.44
N ARG A 354 -9.16 -15.45 -7.74
CA ARG A 354 -9.92 -14.97 -6.58
C ARG A 354 -9.39 -15.64 -5.31
N ASN A 355 -9.69 -15.05 -4.16
CA ASN A 355 -9.30 -15.66 -2.90
C ASN A 355 -9.86 -17.07 -2.75
N LEU A 356 -9.10 -17.95 -2.07
CA LEU A 356 -9.58 -19.28 -1.68
C LEU A 356 -10.90 -19.18 -0.91
N GLY A 357 -11.90 -19.96 -1.33
CA GLY A 357 -13.26 -19.91 -0.75
C GLY A 357 -14.06 -18.65 -1.11
N GLU A 358 -13.61 -17.84 -2.07
CA GLU A 358 -14.23 -16.56 -2.48
C GLU A 358 -14.49 -15.59 -1.32
N ARG A 359 -13.63 -15.66 -0.29
CA ARG A 359 -13.75 -14.90 0.96
C ARG A 359 -12.46 -14.12 1.22
N LEU A 360 -12.55 -13.00 1.94
CA LEU A 360 -11.35 -12.32 2.44
C LEU A 360 -10.80 -13.04 3.68
N ASP A 361 -9.51 -12.91 3.89
CA ASP A 361 -8.88 -13.34 5.13
C ASP A 361 -9.32 -12.45 6.29
N GLU A 362 -9.73 -13.05 7.40
CA GLU A 362 -10.30 -12.34 8.55
C GLU A 362 -9.31 -11.36 9.19
N HIS A 363 -8.02 -11.68 9.17
CA HIS A 363 -6.96 -10.82 9.70
C HIS A 363 -6.83 -9.50 8.92
N CYS A 364 -7.34 -9.42 7.68
CA CYS A 364 -7.30 -8.20 6.87
C CYS A 364 -8.53 -7.30 7.07
N LEU A 365 -9.57 -7.75 7.78
CA LEU A 365 -10.82 -6.99 7.93
C LEU A 365 -10.64 -5.57 8.46
N PRO A 366 -9.81 -5.29 9.50
CA PRO A 366 -9.64 -3.93 9.99
C PRO A 366 -9.10 -2.97 8.91
N PHE A 367 -8.16 -3.45 8.09
CA PHE A 367 -7.57 -2.67 7.00
C PHE A 367 -8.56 -2.47 5.85
N VAL A 368 -9.26 -3.54 5.44
CA VAL A 368 -10.33 -3.48 4.41
C VAL A 368 -11.39 -2.47 4.82
N PHE A 369 -11.81 -2.51 6.08
CA PHE A 369 -12.83 -1.61 6.60
C PHE A 369 -12.41 -0.14 6.58
N ALA A 370 -11.17 0.16 6.98
CA ALA A 370 -10.62 1.52 6.84
C ALA A 370 -10.56 1.96 5.37
N ARG A 371 -10.29 1.04 4.43
CA ARG A 371 -10.26 1.35 3.00
C ARG A 371 -11.66 1.59 2.43
N ILE A 372 -12.67 0.85 2.86
CA ILE A 372 -14.07 1.08 2.52
C ILE A 372 -14.52 2.48 2.94
N LYS A 373 -14.20 2.90 4.17
CA LYS A 373 -14.50 4.27 4.63
C LYS A 373 -13.88 5.33 3.73
N ASN A 374 -12.62 5.13 3.32
CA ASN A 374 -11.95 6.05 2.39
C ASN A 374 -12.61 6.07 1.00
N LEU A 375 -13.04 4.92 0.47
CA LEU A 375 -13.78 4.86 -0.79
C LEU A 375 -15.11 5.61 -0.69
N TYR A 376 -15.87 5.36 0.38
CA TYR A 376 -17.13 6.06 0.63
C TYR A 376 -16.95 7.58 0.77
N SER A 377 -15.96 8.03 1.54
CA SER A 377 -15.62 9.46 1.67
C SER A 377 -15.15 10.08 0.37
N ALA A 378 -14.54 9.29 -0.54
CA ALA A 378 -14.14 9.73 -1.86
C ALA A 378 -15.28 9.69 -2.90
N GLY A 379 -16.50 9.28 -2.51
CA GLY A 379 -17.65 9.17 -3.41
C GLY A 379 -17.69 7.88 -4.24
N ASP A 380 -16.78 6.94 -3.99
CA ASP A 380 -16.76 5.65 -4.69
C ASP A 380 -17.71 4.64 -4.04
N LEU A 381 -19.00 4.86 -4.29
CA LEU A 381 -20.07 4.12 -3.66
C LEU A 381 -20.12 2.65 -4.12
N SER A 382 -19.72 2.36 -5.36
CA SER A 382 -19.78 1.02 -5.93
C SER A 382 -18.79 0.08 -5.24
N ASP A 383 -17.51 0.47 -5.18
CA ASP A 383 -16.50 -0.38 -4.53
C ASP A 383 -16.67 -0.39 -3.01
N ALA A 384 -17.15 0.71 -2.41
CA ALA A 384 -17.50 0.73 -0.99
C ALA A 384 -18.61 -0.28 -0.66
N GLU A 385 -19.64 -0.40 -1.50
CA GLU A 385 -20.74 -1.36 -1.32
C GLU A 385 -20.26 -2.81 -1.43
N ILE A 386 -19.45 -3.10 -2.45
CA ILE A 386 -18.85 -4.42 -2.65
C ILE A 386 -18.01 -4.79 -1.42
N GLY A 387 -17.15 -3.88 -0.97
CA GLY A 387 -16.34 -4.10 0.23
C GLY A 387 -17.18 -4.35 1.48
N CYS A 388 -18.24 -3.56 1.70
CA CYS A 388 -19.14 -3.78 2.84
C CYS A 388 -19.76 -5.18 2.80
N ARG A 389 -20.20 -5.65 1.62
CA ARG A 389 -20.73 -7.01 1.46
C ARG A 389 -19.68 -8.08 1.76
N GLN A 390 -18.44 -7.89 1.31
CA GLN A 390 -17.35 -8.81 1.60
C GLN A 390 -17.05 -8.88 3.10
N VAL A 391 -17.06 -7.75 3.83
CA VAL A 391 -16.90 -7.73 5.29
C VAL A 391 -18.07 -8.43 5.98
N LEU A 392 -19.31 -8.11 5.61
CA LEU A 392 -20.52 -8.69 6.22
C LEU A 392 -20.70 -10.18 5.91
N ALA A 393 -20.13 -10.69 4.81
CA ALA A 393 -20.09 -12.13 4.54
C ALA A 393 -19.19 -12.90 5.53
N ILE A 394 -18.25 -12.20 6.19
CA ILE A 394 -17.28 -12.76 7.14
C ILE A 394 -17.78 -12.52 8.56
N GLU A 395 -18.23 -11.30 8.86
CA GLU A 395 -18.76 -10.87 10.16
C GLU A 395 -20.16 -10.24 10.01
N PRO A 396 -21.24 -11.05 9.89
CA PRO A 396 -22.60 -10.52 9.66
C PRO A 396 -23.13 -9.62 10.78
N ALA A 397 -22.62 -9.79 11.99
CA ALA A 397 -23.05 -9.07 13.19
C ALA A 397 -22.23 -7.79 13.46
N GLN A 398 -21.30 -7.42 12.58
CA GLN A 398 -20.47 -6.22 12.78
C GLN A 398 -21.31 -4.95 12.57
N SER A 399 -21.67 -4.28 13.66
CA SER A 399 -22.60 -3.15 13.67
C SER A 399 -22.12 -1.98 12.81
N GLU A 400 -20.81 -1.72 12.79
CA GLU A 400 -20.23 -0.62 12.04
C GLU A 400 -20.28 -0.85 10.52
N ALA A 401 -19.93 -2.04 10.02
CA ALA A 401 -20.11 -2.38 8.61
C ALA A 401 -21.56 -2.42 8.18
N LEU A 402 -22.49 -2.85 9.05
CA LEU A 402 -23.91 -2.82 8.72
C LEU A 402 -24.41 -1.37 8.58
N SER A 403 -24.00 -0.47 9.48
CA SER A 403 -24.31 0.96 9.39
C SER A 403 -23.74 1.57 8.11
N LEU A 404 -22.46 1.32 7.83
CA LEU A 404 -21.78 1.83 6.64
C LEU A 404 -22.41 1.28 5.35
N TYR A 405 -22.77 0.00 5.30
CA TYR A 405 -23.45 -0.60 4.15
C TYR A 405 -24.78 0.09 3.85
N ARG A 406 -25.61 0.31 4.88
CA ARG A 406 -26.89 1.03 4.74
C ARG A 406 -26.70 2.44 4.20
N GLU A 407 -25.71 3.15 4.74
CA GLU A 407 -25.35 4.49 4.28
C GLU A 407 -24.88 4.52 2.82
N VAL A 408 -24.03 3.58 2.42
CA VAL A 408 -23.53 3.46 1.05
C VAL A 408 -24.68 3.16 0.09
N VAL A 409 -25.54 2.18 0.40
CA VAL A 409 -26.71 1.82 -0.42
C VAL A 409 -27.69 3.00 -0.55
N ALA A 410 -27.98 3.70 0.55
CA ALA A 410 -28.83 4.89 0.53
C ALA A 410 -28.22 6.01 -0.35
N SER A 411 -26.90 6.20 -0.29
CA SER A 411 -26.19 7.20 -1.10
C SER A 411 -26.17 6.83 -2.58
N ARG A 412 -26.03 5.54 -2.90
CA ARG A 412 -26.07 5.05 -4.28
C ARG A 412 -27.45 5.21 -4.89
N THR A 413 -28.50 4.90 -4.12
CA THR A 413 -29.89 5.07 -4.53
C THR A 413 -30.19 6.54 -4.82
N LEU A 414 -29.74 7.44 -3.94
CA LEU A 414 -29.85 8.89 -4.16
C LEU A 414 -29.11 9.33 -5.43
N TRP A 415 -27.88 8.89 -5.63
CA TRP A 415 -27.10 9.21 -6.82
C TRP A 415 -27.78 8.74 -8.10
N GLN A 416 -28.38 7.56 -8.09
CA GLN A 416 -29.17 7.05 -9.22
C GLN A 416 -30.38 7.92 -9.52
N ALA A 417 -31.11 8.38 -8.50
CA ALA A 417 -32.24 9.30 -8.66
C ALA A 417 -31.78 10.65 -9.26
N ILE A 418 -30.75 11.27 -8.66
CA ILE A 418 -30.16 12.53 -9.16
C ILE A 418 -29.70 12.38 -10.60
N SER A 419 -29.02 11.28 -10.93
CA SER A 419 -28.51 11.02 -12.29
C SER A 419 -29.64 10.79 -13.29
N SER A 420 -30.74 10.17 -12.89
CA SER A 420 -31.90 9.97 -13.75
C SER A 420 -32.60 11.30 -14.05
N ASP A 421 -32.81 12.14 -13.03
CA ASP A 421 -33.40 13.47 -13.20
C ASP A 421 -32.51 14.36 -14.06
N ALA A 422 -31.20 14.37 -13.80
CA ALA A 422 -30.21 15.09 -14.60
C ALA A 422 -30.16 14.61 -16.07
N ALA A 423 -30.38 13.32 -16.32
CA ALA A 423 -30.47 12.79 -17.67
C ALA A 423 -31.78 13.18 -18.39
N GLU A 424 -32.88 13.35 -17.65
CA GLU A 424 -34.16 13.86 -18.18
C GLU A 424 -33.98 15.27 -18.76
N ASP A 425 -33.25 16.15 -18.05
CA ASP A 425 -32.94 17.52 -18.48
C ASP A 425 -32.12 17.59 -19.80
N ILE A 426 -31.36 16.55 -20.15
CA ILE A 426 -30.64 16.46 -21.43
C ILE A 426 -31.53 15.89 -22.55
N SER A 427 -32.52 15.07 -22.19
CA SER A 427 -33.37 14.32 -23.15
C SER A 427 -34.49 15.15 -23.79
N SER A 428 -34.71 16.39 -23.34
CA SER A 428 -35.73 17.29 -23.89
C SER A 428 -35.34 17.96 -25.22
N ASP A 429 -34.11 17.76 -25.71
CA ASP A 429 -33.69 18.17 -27.05
C ASP A 429 -34.04 17.08 -28.08
N ASP A 430 -34.81 17.45 -29.10
CA ASP A 430 -35.49 16.61 -30.12
C ASP A 430 -34.53 15.85 -31.11
N GLN A 431 -33.29 15.55 -30.71
CA GLN A 431 -32.29 14.85 -31.51
C GLN A 431 -31.79 13.61 -30.79
N GLY A 432 -32.24 12.45 -31.29
CA GLY A 432 -32.08 11.14 -30.66
C GLY A 432 -30.66 10.77 -30.24
N VAL A 433 -30.59 9.88 -29.23
CA VAL A 433 -29.41 9.20 -28.66
C VAL A 433 -28.06 9.68 -29.21
N ILE A 434 -27.66 10.90 -28.84
CA ILE A 434 -26.28 11.35 -29.03
C ILE A 434 -25.44 10.67 -27.93
N ASP A 435 -24.32 10.06 -28.33
CA ASP A 435 -23.31 9.56 -27.39
C ASP A 435 -22.91 10.69 -26.43
N ARG A 436 -22.99 10.45 -25.11
CA ARG A 436 -22.64 11.45 -24.08
C ARG A 436 -21.24 12.03 -24.27
N ALA A 437 -20.30 11.24 -24.79
CA ALA A 437 -18.96 11.70 -25.11
C ALA A 437 -18.94 12.70 -26.28
N GLU A 438 -19.75 12.46 -27.32
CA GLU A 438 -19.88 13.41 -28.44
C GLU A 438 -20.66 14.66 -28.03
N ALA A 439 -21.68 14.52 -27.18
CA ALA A 439 -22.40 15.65 -26.59
C ALA A 439 -21.47 16.55 -25.77
N GLU A 440 -20.58 15.96 -24.96
CA GLU A 440 -19.59 16.74 -24.19
C GLU A 440 -18.62 17.48 -25.11
N LYS A 441 -18.10 16.79 -26.13
CA LYS A 441 -17.21 17.38 -27.13
C LYS A 441 -17.88 18.54 -27.87
N GLN A 442 -19.16 18.39 -28.23
CA GLN A 442 -19.95 19.45 -28.86
C GLN A 442 -20.12 20.65 -27.94
N CYS A 443 -20.48 20.43 -26.66
CA CYS A 443 -20.56 21.51 -25.67
C CYS A 443 -19.22 22.27 -25.55
N ARG A 444 -18.10 21.54 -25.45
CA ARG A 444 -16.77 22.15 -25.35
C ARG A 444 -16.40 22.95 -26.61
N ALA A 445 -16.76 22.48 -27.80
CA ALA A 445 -16.54 23.22 -29.05
C ALA A 445 -17.37 24.52 -29.08
N THR A 446 -18.66 24.46 -28.73
CA THR A 446 -19.53 25.64 -28.66
C THR A 446 -19.03 26.65 -27.63
N ILE A 447 -18.55 26.21 -26.46
CA ILE A 447 -17.98 27.09 -25.43
C ILE A 447 -16.68 27.76 -25.92
N ALA A 448 -15.88 27.07 -26.74
CA ALA A 448 -14.66 27.65 -27.31
C ALA A 448 -14.96 28.77 -28.33
N GLU A 449 -16.03 28.61 -29.12
CA GLU A 449 -16.48 29.62 -30.09
C GLU A 449 -17.25 30.77 -29.42
N ASN A 450 -18.06 30.46 -28.42
CA ASN A 450 -18.85 31.40 -27.66
C ASN A 450 -18.83 31.06 -26.16
N PRO A 451 -17.89 31.63 -25.38
CA PRO A 451 -17.80 31.40 -23.94
C PRO A 451 -19.02 31.85 -23.13
N GLY A 452 -19.90 32.67 -23.72
CA GLY A 452 -21.14 33.16 -23.11
C GLY A 452 -22.38 32.34 -23.47
N ASP A 453 -22.22 31.19 -24.14
CA ASP A 453 -23.33 30.28 -24.43
C ASP A 453 -23.76 29.53 -23.17
N PHE A 454 -24.85 29.99 -22.55
CA PHE A 454 -25.36 29.38 -21.33
C PHE A 454 -25.75 27.91 -21.54
N ASP A 455 -26.42 27.56 -22.65
CA ASP A 455 -27.00 26.23 -22.82
C ASP A 455 -25.88 25.19 -22.97
N ALA A 456 -24.79 25.55 -23.67
CA ALA A 456 -23.61 24.72 -23.77
C ALA A 456 -22.88 24.54 -22.43
N VAL A 457 -22.70 25.62 -21.65
CA VAL A 457 -22.05 25.58 -20.32
C VAL A 457 -22.89 24.79 -19.31
N HIS A 458 -24.20 25.03 -19.27
CA HIS A 458 -25.13 24.31 -18.39
C HIS A 458 -25.18 22.82 -18.75
N ARG A 459 -25.32 22.47 -20.03
CA ARG A 459 -25.31 21.07 -20.49
C ARG A 459 -23.98 20.37 -20.19
N LEU A 460 -22.84 21.05 -20.32
CA LEU A 460 -21.54 20.51 -19.93
C LEU A 460 -21.50 20.17 -18.43
N SER A 461 -22.04 21.04 -17.56
CA SER A 461 -22.09 20.77 -16.11
C SER A 461 -22.89 19.50 -15.78
N ILE A 462 -23.99 19.25 -16.47
CA ILE A 462 -24.81 18.05 -16.30
C ILE A 462 -24.04 16.80 -16.78
N LEU A 463 -23.37 16.88 -17.93
CA LEU A 463 -22.56 15.77 -18.46
C LEU A 463 -21.39 15.42 -17.54
N LEU A 464 -20.70 16.42 -16.98
CA LEU A 464 -19.64 16.25 -16.00
C LEU A 464 -20.17 15.64 -14.69
N LEU A 465 -21.34 16.08 -14.22
CA LEU A 465 -22.03 15.47 -13.08
C LEU A 465 -22.31 13.99 -13.36
N LEU A 466 -22.89 13.64 -14.50
CA LEU A 466 -23.19 12.24 -14.88
C LEU A 466 -21.94 11.36 -15.00
N ARG A 467 -20.76 11.95 -15.21
CA ARG A 467 -19.46 11.27 -15.17
C ARG A 467 -18.86 11.13 -13.77
N GLY A 468 -19.46 11.77 -12.75
CA GLY A 468 -18.95 11.81 -11.39
C GLY A 468 -17.88 12.89 -11.14
N GLU A 469 -17.65 13.80 -12.10
CA GLU A 469 -16.64 14.86 -12.03
C GLU A 469 -17.20 16.12 -11.34
N ALA A 470 -17.62 15.97 -10.07
CA ALA A 470 -18.40 16.99 -9.36
C ALA A 470 -17.71 18.36 -9.26
N ARG A 471 -16.37 18.42 -9.13
CA ARG A 471 -15.64 19.70 -9.07
C ARG A 471 -15.65 20.46 -10.39
N GLU A 472 -15.48 19.76 -11.50
CA GLU A 472 -15.55 20.38 -12.83
C GLU A 472 -16.99 20.78 -13.14
N ALA A 473 -17.96 19.94 -12.76
CA ALA A 473 -19.37 20.27 -12.85
C ALA A 473 -19.73 21.53 -12.05
N GLU A 474 -19.20 21.67 -10.82
CA GLU A 474 -19.40 22.84 -9.96
C GLU A 474 -18.83 24.13 -10.58
N ALA A 475 -17.66 24.06 -11.20
CA ALA A 475 -17.07 25.20 -11.90
C ALA A 475 -17.94 25.65 -13.08
N GLU A 476 -18.40 24.70 -13.91
CA GLU A 476 -19.21 25.01 -15.08
C GLU A 476 -20.63 25.48 -14.71
N ILE A 477 -21.27 24.89 -13.68
CA ILE A 477 -22.57 25.40 -13.22
C ILE A 477 -22.45 26.80 -12.60
N GLY A 478 -21.33 27.11 -11.94
CA GLY A 478 -21.00 28.45 -11.46
C GLY A 478 -20.98 29.46 -12.61
N ARG A 479 -20.28 29.13 -13.71
CA ARG A 479 -20.27 29.95 -14.93
C ARG A 479 -21.66 30.09 -15.57
N ALA A 480 -22.45 29.03 -15.62
CA ALA A 480 -23.83 29.10 -16.13
C ALA A 480 -24.66 30.10 -15.30
N LEU A 481 -24.52 30.09 -13.98
CA LEU A 481 -25.22 31.01 -13.08
C LEU A 481 -24.70 32.45 -13.14
N GLU A 482 -23.44 32.67 -13.52
CA GLU A 482 -22.94 34.02 -13.85
C GLU A 482 -23.60 34.57 -15.12
N LEU A 483 -23.82 33.72 -16.13
CA LEU A 483 -24.46 34.09 -17.40
C LEU A 483 -25.97 34.31 -17.24
N ARG A 484 -26.66 33.44 -16.50
CA ARG A 484 -28.10 33.58 -16.17
C ARG A 484 -28.35 33.26 -14.69
N PRO A 485 -28.29 34.26 -13.79
CA PRO A 485 -28.50 34.07 -12.34
C PRO A 485 -29.89 33.58 -11.94
N ASP A 486 -30.90 33.83 -12.78
CA ASP A 486 -32.31 33.50 -12.52
C ASP A 486 -32.80 32.25 -13.28
N SER A 487 -31.88 31.37 -13.69
CA SER A 487 -32.24 30.08 -14.29
C SER A 487 -32.60 29.04 -13.22
N ALA A 488 -33.88 28.66 -13.14
CA ALA A 488 -34.35 27.62 -12.21
C ALA A 488 -33.65 26.28 -12.44
N ALA A 489 -33.49 25.87 -13.71
CA ALA A 489 -32.81 24.63 -14.08
C ALA A 489 -31.33 24.61 -13.67
N ALA A 490 -30.62 25.75 -13.78
CA ALA A 490 -29.22 25.83 -13.32
C ALA A 490 -29.11 25.76 -11.79
N HIS A 491 -30.02 26.39 -11.03
CA HIS A 491 -30.05 26.21 -9.57
C HIS A 491 -30.40 24.77 -9.18
N CYS A 492 -31.31 24.11 -9.90
CA CYS A 492 -31.62 22.68 -9.68
C CYS A 492 -30.38 21.80 -9.94
N THR A 493 -29.68 22.02 -11.06
CA THR A 493 -28.44 21.31 -11.40
C THR A 493 -27.34 21.56 -10.37
N TYR A 494 -27.21 22.79 -9.85
CA TYR A 494 -26.26 23.08 -8.79
C TYR A 494 -26.63 22.35 -7.49
N GLY A 495 -27.92 22.30 -7.14
CA GLY A 495 -28.40 21.47 -6.03
C GLY A 495 -28.01 20.00 -6.21
N ASN A 496 -28.14 19.46 -7.42
CA ASN A 496 -27.73 18.09 -7.75
C ASN A 496 -26.22 17.87 -7.58
N ILE A 497 -25.39 18.84 -7.99
CA ILE A 497 -23.93 18.79 -7.80
C ILE A 497 -23.57 18.82 -6.30
N LEU A 498 -24.22 19.68 -5.51
CA LEU A 498 -23.98 19.76 -4.06
C LEU A 498 -24.42 18.48 -3.34
N ALA A 499 -25.57 17.93 -3.72
CA ALA A 499 -26.05 16.65 -3.20
C ALA A 499 -25.10 15.49 -3.56
N ALA A 500 -24.45 15.52 -4.73
CA ALA A 500 -23.44 14.55 -5.15
C ALA A 500 -22.21 14.54 -4.23
N VAL A 501 -21.79 15.72 -3.77
CA VAL A 501 -20.69 15.90 -2.81
C VAL A 501 -21.15 15.90 -1.36
N ARG A 502 -22.42 15.54 -1.12
CA ARG A 502 -23.07 15.41 0.19
C ARG A 502 -23.20 16.71 0.99
N ASP A 503 -23.15 17.85 0.33
CA ASP A 503 -23.58 19.13 0.90
C ASP A 503 -25.11 19.25 0.77
N PHE A 504 -25.84 18.53 1.62
CA PHE A 504 -27.30 18.46 1.55
C PHE A 504 -27.96 19.79 1.97
N GLU A 505 -27.39 20.50 2.94
CA GLU A 505 -27.85 21.84 3.32
C GLU A 505 -27.70 22.83 2.16
N GLY A 506 -26.53 22.87 1.52
CA GLY A 506 -26.31 23.67 0.32
C GLY A 506 -27.24 23.28 -0.82
N ALA A 507 -27.46 21.97 -1.02
CA ALA A 507 -28.39 21.47 -2.03
C ALA A 507 -29.82 21.96 -1.78
N VAL A 508 -30.33 21.88 -0.55
CA VAL A 508 -31.67 22.39 -0.18
C VAL A 508 -31.80 23.87 -0.51
N VAL A 509 -30.80 24.70 -0.18
CA VAL A 509 -30.80 26.14 -0.51
C VAL A 509 -30.91 26.37 -2.02
N ARG A 510 -30.19 25.58 -2.83
CA ARG A 510 -30.24 25.69 -4.30
C ARG A 510 -31.57 25.22 -4.86
N TYR A 511 -32.13 24.11 -4.38
CA TYR A 511 -33.46 23.67 -4.79
C TYR A 511 -34.55 24.67 -4.41
N GLU A 512 -34.47 25.30 -3.23
CA GLU A 512 -35.39 26.37 -2.84
C GLU A 512 -35.31 27.57 -3.76
N ARG A 513 -34.11 27.94 -4.22
CA ARG A 513 -33.95 29.00 -5.23
C ARG A 513 -34.56 28.61 -6.56
N ALA A 514 -34.35 27.37 -7.02
CA ALA A 514 -35.00 26.85 -8.24
C ALA A 514 -36.53 26.90 -8.13
N ILE A 515 -37.09 26.46 -7.01
CA ILE A 515 -38.54 26.47 -6.73
C ILE A 515 -39.09 27.90 -6.65
N ALA A 516 -38.34 28.85 -6.08
CA ALA A 516 -38.76 30.24 -6.00
C ALA A 516 -38.83 30.91 -7.39
N LEU A 517 -37.94 30.52 -8.30
CA LEU A 517 -37.92 30.98 -9.69
C LEU A 517 -39.00 30.28 -10.53
N GLU A 518 -39.24 28.99 -10.28
CA GLU A 518 -40.23 28.18 -10.98
C GLU A 518 -41.04 27.30 -10.00
N PRO A 519 -42.20 27.81 -9.51
CA PRO A 519 -43.02 27.08 -8.52
C PRO A 519 -43.63 25.77 -9.02
N ALA A 520 -43.61 25.50 -10.33
CA ALA A 520 -44.09 24.28 -10.95
C ALA A 520 -42.96 23.27 -11.27
N HIS A 521 -41.76 23.47 -10.71
CA HIS A 521 -40.59 22.60 -11.00
C HIS A 521 -40.63 21.30 -10.17
N ALA A 522 -41.33 20.28 -10.67
CA ALA A 522 -41.53 19.01 -9.97
C ALA A 522 -40.21 18.31 -9.55
N ILE A 523 -39.20 18.31 -10.44
CA ILE A 523 -37.87 17.72 -10.18
C ILE A 523 -37.18 18.39 -8.98
N ALA A 524 -37.20 19.72 -8.89
CA ALA A 524 -36.60 20.45 -7.78
C ALA A 524 -37.28 20.13 -6.43
N TYR A 525 -38.60 19.93 -6.42
CA TYR A 525 -39.33 19.47 -5.22
C TYR A 525 -38.94 18.05 -4.81
N ASN A 526 -38.84 17.11 -5.77
CA ASN A 526 -38.39 15.73 -5.51
C ASN A 526 -36.96 15.70 -4.92
N ASN A 527 -36.04 16.42 -5.55
CA ASN A 527 -34.64 16.44 -5.13
C ASN A 527 -34.42 17.19 -3.81
N LYS A 528 -35.21 18.25 -3.54
CA LYS A 528 -35.28 18.84 -2.20
C LYS A 528 -35.74 17.82 -1.16
N GLY A 529 -36.79 17.05 -1.45
CA GLY A 529 -37.29 16.00 -0.55
C GLY A 529 -36.21 14.96 -0.24
N ASN A 530 -35.45 14.53 -1.26
CA ASN A 530 -34.33 13.63 -1.11
C ASN A 530 -33.22 14.21 -0.19
N ALA A 531 -32.81 15.46 -0.41
CA ALA A 531 -31.81 16.12 0.44
C ALA A 531 -32.31 16.29 1.89
N LEU A 532 -33.57 16.69 2.10
CA LEU A 532 -34.18 16.83 3.42
C LEU A 532 -34.27 15.50 4.17
N ARG A 533 -34.64 14.41 3.49
CA ARG A 533 -34.62 13.06 4.05
C ARG A 533 -33.24 12.69 4.56
N ARG A 534 -32.17 13.04 3.82
CA ARG A 534 -30.77 12.82 4.25
C ARG A 534 -30.36 13.65 5.46
N LEU A 535 -31.00 14.80 5.66
CA LEU A 535 -30.84 15.64 6.84
C LEU A 535 -31.71 15.20 8.03
N GLY A 536 -32.49 14.11 7.90
CA GLY A 536 -33.43 13.65 8.92
C GLY A 536 -34.66 14.55 9.08
N ARG A 537 -34.91 15.47 8.12
CA ARG A 537 -36.05 16.40 8.12
C ARG A 537 -37.25 15.76 7.41
N THR A 538 -37.76 14.67 7.99
CA THR A 538 -38.76 13.76 7.39
C THR A 538 -40.06 14.45 7.00
N GLU A 539 -40.65 15.25 7.88
CA GLU A 539 -41.91 15.96 7.60
C GLU A 539 -41.78 16.92 6.41
N GLU A 540 -40.66 17.63 6.33
CA GLU A 540 -40.39 18.55 5.23
C GLU A 540 -40.09 17.79 3.93
N ALA A 541 -39.42 16.64 4.01
CA ALA A 541 -39.19 15.77 2.87
C ALA A 541 -40.52 15.25 2.29
N LEU A 542 -41.44 14.79 3.16
CA LEU A 542 -42.77 14.33 2.77
C LEU A 542 -43.55 15.43 2.06
N ALA A 543 -43.60 16.64 2.64
CA ALA A 543 -44.26 17.78 2.02
C ALA A 543 -43.67 18.11 0.65
N SER A 544 -42.35 18.01 0.50
CA SER A 544 -41.65 18.19 -0.78
C SER A 544 -42.07 17.14 -1.83
N TYR A 545 -42.13 15.85 -1.46
CA TYR A 545 -42.58 14.81 -2.39
C TYR A 545 -44.05 14.96 -2.78
N GLU A 546 -44.93 15.31 -1.84
CA GLU A 546 -46.35 15.56 -2.12
C GLU A 546 -46.55 16.71 -3.10
N LYS A 547 -45.74 17.78 -2.99
CA LYS A 547 -45.74 18.87 -3.96
C LYS A 547 -45.26 18.43 -5.33
N ALA A 548 -44.19 17.64 -5.42
CA ALA A 548 -43.71 17.10 -6.70
C ALA A 548 -44.81 16.26 -7.40
N ILE A 549 -45.52 15.42 -6.65
CA ILE A 549 -46.61 14.56 -7.16
C ILE A 549 -47.84 15.40 -7.54
N ALA A 550 -48.18 16.43 -6.78
CA ALA A 550 -49.29 17.32 -7.11
C ALA A 550 -49.05 18.07 -8.43
N ILE A 551 -47.80 18.45 -8.70
CA ILE A 551 -47.40 19.12 -9.95
C ILE A 551 -47.34 18.12 -11.11
N ARG A 552 -46.77 16.93 -10.89
CA ARG A 552 -46.62 15.87 -11.90
C ARG A 552 -47.18 14.54 -11.32
N PRO A 553 -48.48 14.25 -11.52
CA PRO A 553 -49.16 13.10 -10.90
C PRO A 553 -48.56 11.72 -11.23
N ASN A 554 -47.90 11.59 -12.39
CA ASN A 554 -47.24 10.35 -12.82
C ASN A 554 -45.72 10.39 -12.59
N TYR A 555 -45.23 11.21 -11.65
CA TYR A 555 -43.80 11.25 -11.33
C TYR A 555 -43.41 10.04 -10.47
N GLU A 556 -43.12 8.93 -11.15
CA GLU A 556 -42.86 7.63 -10.51
C GLU A 556 -41.78 7.70 -9.43
N GLN A 557 -40.71 8.47 -9.65
CA GLN A 557 -39.65 8.63 -8.66
C GLN A 557 -40.14 9.31 -7.38
N ALA A 558 -40.92 10.39 -7.47
CA ALA A 558 -41.46 11.06 -6.29
C ALA A 558 -42.46 10.19 -5.53
N ILE A 559 -43.25 9.38 -6.24
CA ILE A 559 -44.17 8.39 -5.64
C ILE A 559 -43.37 7.32 -4.89
N ALA A 560 -42.30 6.78 -5.49
CA ALA A 560 -41.44 5.78 -4.88
C ALA A 560 -40.72 6.34 -3.65
N ASN A 561 -40.12 7.54 -3.75
CA ASN A 561 -39.42 8.20 -2.64
C ASN A 561 -40.33 8.48 -1.45
N ARG A 562 -41.57 8.91 -1.72
CA ARG A 562 -42.59 9.10 -0.68
C ARG A 562 -42.97 7.77 -0.01
N THR A 563 -43.17 6.71 -0.80
CA THR A 563 -43.56 5.39 -0.29
C THR A 563 -42.45 4.81 0.60
N ALA A 564 -41.19 4.89 0.17
CA ALA A 564 -40.05 4.45 0.96
C ALA A 564 -39.92 5.20 2.29
N LEU A 565 -40.28 6.49 2.34
CA LEU A 565 -40.27 7.27 3.59
C LEU A 565 -41.33 6.80 4.59
N PHE A 566 -42.51 6.41 4.12
CA PHE A 566 -43.57 5.84 4.96
C PHE A 566 -43.23 4.44 5.48
N ASP A 567 -42.55 3.63 4.67
CA ASP A 567 -42.09 2.29 5.09
C ASP A 567 -41.02 2.42 6.19
N GLU A 568 -40.12 3.41 6.11
CA GLU A 568 -39.12 3.72 7.16
C GLU A 568 -39.78 4.17 8.49
N GLU A 569 -40.86 4.95 8.45
CA GLU A 569 -41.63 5.32 9.64
C GLU A 569 -42.42 4.13 10.23
N THR A 570 -42.88 3.21 9.37
CA THR A 570 -43.66 2.04 9.78
C THR A 570 -42.77 0.94 10.38
N ASP A 571 -41.53 0.77 9.92
CA ASP A 571 -40.54 -0.16 10.50
C ASP A 571 -39.93 0.32 11.84
N MET A 572 -40.11 1.60 12.21
CA MET A 572 -39.73 2.12 13.53
C MET A 572 -40.67 1.64 14.65
N LEU A 573 -41.94 1.33 14.34
CA LEU A 573 -42.93 0.88 15.33
C LEU A 573 -42.65 -0.54 15.88
N PRO A 574 -42.31 -1.55 15.06
CA PRO A 574 -41.87 -2.86 15.56
C PRO A 574 -40.56 -2.78 16.35
N ALA A 575 -39.58 -1.99 15.91
CA ALA A 575 -38.29 -1.86 16.59
C ALA A 575 -38.40 -1.20 17.98
N ILE A 576 -39.27 -0.19 18.13
CA ILE A 576 -39.56 0.46 19.41
C ILE A 576 -40.40 -0.44 20.33
N ILE A 577 -41.33 -1.23 19.79
CA ILE A 577 -42.11 -2.24 20.55
C ILE A 577 -41.23 -3.43 20.99
N GLN A 578 -40.22 -3.79 20.21
CA GLN A 578 -39.28 -4.87 20.53
C GLN A 578 -38.22 -4.42 21.56
N LEU A 579 -37.80 -3.14 21.54
CA LEU A 579 -36.92 -2.54 22.56
C LEU A 579 -37.63 -2.21 23.88
N SER A 580 -38.94 -1.95 23.87
CA SER A 580 -39.75 -1.71 25.09
C SER A 580 -40.29 -2.98 25.76
N ARG A 581 -40.00 -4.17 25.20
CA ARG A 581 -40.36 -5.48 25.76
C ARG A 581 -39.20 -6.26 26.37
N LEU A 582 -37.99 -5.70 26.40
CA LEU A 582 -36.89 -6.25 27.19
C LEU A 582 -37.04 -5.77 28.65
N PRO A 583 -37.14 -6.67 29.65
CA PRO A 583 -37.18 -6.26 31.04
C PRO A 583 -35.86 -5.57 31.41
N PRO A 584 -35.89 -4.53 32.25
CA PRO A 584 -34.68 -3.92 32.75
C PRO A 584 -34.02 -4.91 33.72
N ASN A 585 -32.83 -5.39 33.36
CA ASN A 585 -31.95 -6.34 34.07
C ASN A 585 -32.32 -7.82 33.89
N VAL A 586 -31.53 -8.56 33.09
CA VAL A 586 -30.43 -9.46 33.48
C VAL A 586 -29.49 -9.62 32.27
#